data_AF-A0A4Q2UJ06-F1
#
_entry.id   AF-A0A4Q2UJ06-F1
#
_cell.length_a   1.000
_cell.length_b   1.000
_cell.length_c   1.000
_cell.angle_alpha   90.00
_cell.angle_beta   90.00
_cell.angle_gamma   90.00
#
_symmetry.space_group_name_H-M   'P 1'
#
loop_
_entity.id
_entity.type
_entity.pdbx_description
1 polymer ?
#
loop_
_entity_poly.entity_id
_entity_poly.type
_entity_poly.pdbx_seq_one_letter_code
_entity_poly.pdbx_strand_id
1 'polypeptide(L)'
;MPALDPDLKKAIVHMPGVEKDKLLLRLIAKDAVLTEKLQFELVEHSATLDERRDLIRQFIDRTANLNADSAGWLMMDMRTVSGYIARHLKVTKDKYGEVELMLYMLNTFYDHNAHLLAKYNSRTDKAADYIAKRTDQVLKKVAKLDPDYHIEFADDIHKLLSWVHYAAPAHYARQLGLPKEWLV
;
A
#
# COMPACT_ATOMS: atom_id res chain seq x y z
N MET A 1 -17.39 -9.63 -12.95
CA MET A 1 -17.46 -9.34 -14.40
C MET A 1 -18.30 -10.43 -15.03
N PRO A 2 -19.26 -10.10 -15.90
CA PRO A 2 -20.04 -11.10 -16.61
C PRO A 2 -19.11 -11.97 -17.46
N ALA A 3 -19.35 -13.28 -17.45
CA ALA A 3 -18.61 -14.20 -18.30
C ALA A 3 -18.91 -13.89 -19.77
N LEU A 4 -17.89 -13.93 -20.62
CA LEU A 4 -18.08 -13.82 -22.07
C LEU A 4 -18.78 -15.09 -22.57
N ASP A 5 -19.75 -14.90 -23.46
CA ASP A 5 -20.37 -16.01 -24.19
C ASP A 5 -19.28 -16.88 -24.87
N PRO A 6 -19.38 -18.23 -24.81
CA PRO A 6 -18.36 -19.12 -25.35
C PRO A 6 -18.08 -18.92 -26.84
N ASP A 7 -19.09 -18.61 -27.64
CA ASP A 7 -18.95 -18.42 -29.08
C ASP A 7 -18.33 -17.06 -29.38
N LEU A 8 -18.70 -16.02 -28.62
CA LEU A 8 -18.02 -14.73 -28.67
C LEU A 8 -16.52 -14.86 -28.35
N LYS A 9 -16.16 -15.63 -27.31
CA LYS A 9 -14.75 -15.86 -26.95
C LYS A 9 -13.98 -16.53 -28.10
N LYS A 10 -14.57 -17.55 -28.74
CA LYS A 10 -13.97 -18.21 -29.92
C LYS A 10 -13.79 -17.22 -31.07
N ALA A 11 -14.81 -16.40 -31.36
CA ALA A 11 -14.74 -15.40 -32.43
C ALA A 11 -13.62 -14.38 -32.20
N ILE A 12 -13.47 -13.85 -30.98
CA ILE A 12 -12.39 -12.90 -30.61
C ILE A 12 -11.01 -13.52 -30.86
N VAL A 13 -10.80 -14.79 -30.45
CA VAL A 13 -9.51 -15.48 -30.64
C VAL A 13 -9.17 -15.65 -32.12
N HIS A 14 -10.16 -15.86 -32.99
CA HIS A 14 -9.96 -16.03 -34.44
C HIS A 14 -9.94 -14.72 -35.24
N MET A 15 -10.08 -13.55 -34.60
CA MET A 15 -10.00 -12.27 -35.31
C MET A 15 -8.67 -12.11 -36.07
N PRO A 16 -8.66 -11.39 -37.21
CA PRO A 16 -7.44 -11.01 -37.91
C PRO A 16 -6.48 -10.26 -36.97
N GLY A 17 -5.17 -10.53 -37.08
CA GLY A 17 -4.15 -9.96 -36.18
C GLY A 17 -4.23 -8.43 -36.09
N VAL A 18 -4.29 -7.73 -37.23
CA VAL A 18 -4.34 -6.26 -37.28
C VAL A 18 -5.56 -5.69 -36.57
N GLU A 19 -6.74 -6.30 -36.72
CA GLU A 19 -7.96 -5.82 -36.07
C GLU A 19 -7.94 -6.12 -34.57
N LYS A 20 -7.40 -7.28 -34.20
CA LYS A 20 -7.21 -7.71 -32.83
C LYS A 20 -6.26 -6.79 -32.08
N ASP A 21 -5.15 -6.39 -32.70
CA ASP A 21 -4.17 -5.48 -32.11
C ASP A 21 -4.76 -4.08 -31.91
N LYS A 22 -5.47 -3.55 -32.91
CA LYS A 22 -6.19 -2.27 -32.79
C LYS A 22 -7.21 -2.30 -31.66
N LEU A 23 -7.95 -3.39 -31.51
CA LEU A 23 -8.92 -3.54 -30.42
C LEU A 23 -8.20 -3.66 -29.07
N LEU A 24 -7.15 -4.48 -28.98
CA LEU A 24 -6.37 -4.72 -27.78
C LEU A 24 -5.75 -3.42 -27.26
N LEU A 25 -5.08 -2.64 -28.11
CA LEU A 25 -4.49 -1.36 -27.74
C LEU A 25 -5.55 -0.37 -27.23
N ARG A 26 -6.74 -0.33 -27.87
CA ARG A 26 -7.86 0.51 -27.40
C ARG A 26 -8.41 0.06 -26.04
N LEU A 27 -8.40 -1.24 -25.75
CA LEU A 27 -8.87 -1.78 -24.47
C LEU A 27 -7.83 -1.54 -23.36
N ILE A 28 -6.55 -1.78 -23.65
CA ILE A 28 -5.44 -1.52 -22.72
C ILE A 28 -5.44 -0.03 -22.35
N ALA A 29 -5.53 0.87 -23.33
CA ALA A 29 -5.52 2.32 -23.08
C ALA A 29 -6.66 2.83 -22.17
N LYS A 30 -7.73 2.04 -21.97
CA LYS A 30 -8.82 2.37 -21.04
C LYS A 30 -8.53 1.93 -19.60
N ASP A 31 -7.62 1.00 -19.42
CA ASP A 31 -7.21 0.49 -18.11
C ASP A 31 -5.83 1.03 -17.76
N ALA A 32 -5.80 2.06 -16.91
CA ALA A 32 -4.57 2.72 -16.50
C ALA A 32 -3.61 1.78 -15.75
N VAL A 33 -4.14 0.81 -14.98
CA VAL A 33 -3.31 -0.13 -14.22
C VAL A 33 -2.70 -1.16 -15.16
N LEU A 34 -3.48 -1.68 -16.11
CA LEU A 34 -2.96 -2.61 -17.12
C LEU A 34 -1.94 -1.93 -18.02
N THR A 35 -2.20 -0.69 -18.44
CA THR A 35 -1.25 0.11 -19.24
C THR A 35 0.08 0.25 -18.51
N GLU A 36 0.04 0.67 -17.25
CA GLU A 36 1.27 0.85 -16.46
C GLU A 36 1.99 -0.48 -16.19
N LYS A 37 1.23 -1.56 -15.95
CA LYS A 37 1.80 -2.90 -15.79
C LYS A 37 2.55 -3.33 -17.05
N LEU A 38 1.95 -3.17 -18.23
CA LEU A 38 2.59 -3.53 -19.49
C LEU A 38 3.79 -2.62 -19.80
N GLN A 39 3.71 -1.33 -19.44
CA GLN A 39 4.85 -0.43 -19.52
C GLN A 39 6.02 -0.94 -18.66
N PHE A 40 5.76 -1.29 -17.40
CA PHE A 40 6.76 -1.82 -16.48
C PHE A 40 7.38 -3.14 -16.99
N GLU A 41 6.55 -4.08 -17.45
CA GLU A 41 7.00 -5.42 -17.88
C GLU A 41 7.66 -5.41 -19.28
N LEU A 42 7.07 -4.72 -20.25
CA LEU A 42 7.44 -4.86 -21.66
C LEU A 42 8.40 -3.77 -22.16
N VAL A 43 8.40 -2.59 -21.53
CA VAL A 43 9.22 -1.44 -21.97
C VAL A 43 10.35 -1.18 -20.98
N GLU A 44 10.04 -1.12 -19.69
CA GLU A 44 11.04 -0.89 -18.64
C GLU A 44 11.79 -2.18 -18.25
N HIS A 45 11.32 -3.34 -18.70
CA HIS A 45 11.88 -4.65 -18.38
C HIS A 45 12.10 -4.86 -16.87
N SER A 46 11.19 -4.33 -16.06
CA SER A 46 11.23 -4.34 -14.59
C SER A 46 12.44 -3.62 -13.95
N ALA A 47 13.23 -2.88 -14.72
CA ALA A 47 14.47 -2.25 -14.24
C ALA A 47 14.25 -1.03 -13.34
N THR A 48 13.06 -0.42 -13.38
CA THR A 48 12.70 0.83 -12.68
C THR A 48 12.08 0.58 -11.30
N LEU A 49 12.17 -0.63 -10.76
CA LEU A 49 11.45 -1.01 -9.54
C LEU A 49 11.82 -0.11 -8.35
N ASP A 50 13.10 0.15 -8.15
CA ASP A 50 13.58 0.96 -7.03
C ASP A 50 13.22 2.44 -7.22
N GLU A 51 13.33 2.97 -8.44
CA GLU A 51 12.88 4.34 -8.75
C GLU A 51 11.39 4.53 -8.44
N ARG A 52 10.56 3.53 -8.75
CA ARG A 52 9.12 3.55 -8.44
C ARG A 52 8.86 3.54 -6.93
N ARG A 53 9.64 2.80 -6.14
CA ARG A 53 9.57 2.84 -4.67
C ARG A 53 9.96 4.22 -4.15
N ASP A 54 11.07 4.77 -4.65
CA ASP A 54 11.57 6.08 -4.24
C ASP A 54 10.58 7.21 -4.51
N LEU A 55 9.88 7.19 -5.64
CA LEU A 55 8.82 8.15 -5.94
C LEU A 55 7.68 8.10 -4.91
N ILE A 56 7.34 6.91 -4.40
CA ILE A 56 6.33 6.74 -3.37
C ILE A 56 6.87 7.20 -2.01
N ARG A 57 8.13 6.93 -1.67
CA ARG A 57 8.76 7.47 -0.44
C ARG A 57 8.76 9.00 -0.45
N GLN A 58 9.18 9.62 -1.53
CA GLN A 58 9.13 11.08 -1.69
C GLN A 58 7.70 11.63 -1.61
N PHE A 59 6.71 10.87 -2.08
CA PHE A 59 5.31 11.24 -1.91
C PHE A 59 4.86 11.12 -0.45
N ILE A 60 5.28 10.07 0.27
CA ILE A 60 5.07 9.88 1.71
C ILE A 60 5.64 11.07 2.48
N ASP A 61 6.90 11.40 2.25
CA ASP A 61 7.60 12.48 2.96
C ASP A 61 6.91 13.82 2.77
N ARG A 62 6.57 14.15 1.51
CA ARG A 62 5.85 15.39 1.20
C ARG A 62 4.48 15.43 1.86
N THR A 63 3.75 14.32 1.85
CA THR A 63 2.39 14.26 2.39
C THR A 63 2.39 14.29 3.92
N ALA A 64 3.30 13.58 4.58
CA ALA A 64 3.43 13.58 6.04
C ALA A 64 3.85 14.95 6.59
N ASN A 65 4.57 15.75 5.80
CA ASN A 65 4.97 17.12 6.13
C ASN A 65 3.89 18.18 5.85
N LEU A 66 2.75 17.81 5.24
CA LEU A 66 1.61 18.72 5.16
C LEU A 66 1.07 18.91 6.57
N ASN A 67 0.89 20.15 7.00
CA ASN A 67 0.28 20.47 8.29
C ASN A 67 -1.19 20.04 8.26
N ALA A 68 -1.48 18.81 8.68
CA ALA A 68 -2.84 18.31 8.77
C ALA A 68 -3.56 19.00 9.94
N ASP A 69 -4.72 19.60 9.68
CA ASP A 69 -5.50 20.30 10.72
C ASP A 69 -6.10 19.34 11.77
N SER A 70 -6.22 18.05 11.44
CA SER A 70 -6.80 17.05 12.33
C SER A 70 -6.34 15.62 12.03
N ALA A 71 -6.51 14.73 13.01
CA ALA A 71 -6.31 13.28 12.83
C ALA A 71 -7.16 12.69 11.70
N GLY A 72 -8.34 13.25 11.43
CA GLY A 72 -9.20 12.81 10.32
C GLY A 72 -8.59 13.12 8.95
N TRP A 73 -7.99 14.31 8.79
CA TRP A 73 -7.25 14.67 7.58
C TRP A 73 -6.00 13.81 7.41
N LEU A 74 -5.24 13.64 8.50
CA LEU A 74 -4.07 12.77 8.53
C LEU A 74 -4.39 11.33 8.07
N MET A 75 -5.54 10.78 8.50
CA MET A 75 -6.02 9.49 8.04
C MET A 75 -6.33 9.47 6.53
N MET A 76 -6.92 10.53 5.98
CA MET A 76 -7.21 10.60 4.54
C MET A 76 -5.94 10.68 3.71
N ASP A 77 -4.92 11.37 4.21
CA ASP A 77 -3.61 11.43 3.57
C ASP A 77 -2.94 10.04 3.55
N MET A 78 -2.92 9.32 4.67
CA MET A 78 -2.45 7.92 4.71
C MET A 78 -3.25 7.00 3.77
N ARG A 79 -4.57 7.22 3.63
CA ARG A 79 -5.40 6.46 2.68
C ARG A 79 -5.02 6.74 1.23
N THR A 80 -4.73 8.00 0.90
CA THR A 80 -4.27 8.40 -0.42
C THR A 80 -2.95 7.72 -0.75
N VAL A 81 -1.96 7.82 0.13
CA VAL A 81 -0.66 7.12 0.00
C VAL A 81 -0.86 5.61 -0.15
N SER A 82 -1.71 5.00 0.68
CA SER A 82 -2.02 3.58 0.61
C SER A 82 -2.58 3.15 -0.76
N GLY A 83 -3.28 4.04 -1.46
CA GLY A 83 -3.74 3.82 -2.83
C GLY A 83 -2.58 3.71 -3.83
N TYR A 84 -1.56 4.57 -3.70
CA TYR A 84 -0.35 4.50 -4.51
C TYR A 84 0.47 3.23 -4.24
N ILE A 85 0.63 2.84 -2.97
CA ILE A 85 1.29 1.58 -2.60
C ILE A 85 0.54 0.37 -3.18
N ALA A 86 -0.79 0.36 -3.12
CA ALA A 86 -1.58 -0.72 -3.70
C ALA A 86 -1.48 -0.76 -5.23
N ARG A 87 -1.37 0.40 -5.88
CA ARG A 87 -1.14 0.50 -7.33
C ARG A 87 0.25 -0.04 -7.70
N HIS A 88 1.29 0.31 -6.95
CA HIS A 88 2.64 -0.25 -7.08
C HIS A 88 2.60 -1.78 -7.07
N LEU A 89 2.05 -2.39 -6.02
CA LEU A 89 1.92 -3.85 -5.95
C LEU A 89 1.19 -4.43 -7.17
N LYS A 90 0.11 -3.80 -7.63
CA LYS A 90 -0.66 -4.29 -8.79
C LYS A 90 0.17 -4.29 -10.07
N VAL A 91 0.98 -3.25 -10.28
CA VAL A 91 1.83 -3.03 -11.44
C VAL A 91 3.08 -3.90 -11.39
N THR A 92 3.81 -3.88 -10.27
CA THR A 92 5.16 -4.46 -10.16
C THR A 92 5.21 -5.84 -9.53
N LYS A 93 4.12 -6.27 -8.85
CA LYS A 93 4.07 -7.49 -8.02
C LYS A 93 5.05 -7.53 -6.85
N ASP A 94 5.62 -6.39 -6.51
CA ASP A 94 6.62 -6.23 -5.47
C ASP A 94 6.01 -6.26 -4.06
N LYS A 95 5.97 -7.46 -3.47
CA LYS A 95 5.45 -7.68 -2.12
C LYS A 95 6.37 -7.11 -1.04
N TYR A 96 7.68 -7.15 -1.27
CA TYR A 96 8.66 -6.58 -0.35
C TYR A 96 8.47 -5.06 -0.25
N GLY A 97 8.46 -4.37 -1.39
CA GLY A 97 8.27 -2.91 -1.40
C GLY A 97 6.88 -2.50 -0.90
N GLU A 98 5.84 -3.32 -1.09
CA GLU A 98 4.54 -3.03 -0.47
C GLU A 98 4.63 -2.98 1.07
N VAL A 99 5.36 -3.91 1.68
CA VAL A 99 5.58 -3.97 3.13
C VAL A 99 6.45 -2.80 3.58
N GLU A 100 7.60 -2.59 2.92
CA GLU A 100 8.54 -1.50 3.20
C GLU A 100 7.82 -0.14 3.16
N LEU A 101 7.12 0.16 2.06
CA LEU A 101 6.43 1.44 1.90
C LEU A 101 5.26 1.60 2.89
N MET A 102 4.60 0.51 3.30
CA MET A 102 3.54 0.58 4.33
C MET A 102 4.10 0.90 5.71
N LEU A 103 5.21 0.27 6.11
CA LEU A 103 5.91 0.57 7.37
C LEU A 103 6.44 1.99 7.34
N TYR A 104 7.13 2.37 6.26
CA TYR A 104 7.68 3.70 6.03
C TYR A 104 6.59 4.77 6.14
N MET A 105 5.44 4.58 5.47
CA MET A 105 4.30 5.49 5.58
C MET A 105 3.82 5.66 7.03
N LEU A 106 3.55 4.55 7.74
CA LEU A 106 2.98 4.65 9.09
C LEU A 106 3.96 5.33 10.06
N ASN A 107 5.23 4.93 10.05
CA ASN A 107 6.25 5.53 10.90
C ASN A 107 6.49 7.01 10.57
N THR A 108 6.61 7.37 9.29
CA THR A 108 6.85 8.76 8.86
C THR A 108 5.69 9.68 9.26
N PHE A 109 4.45 9.23 9.12
CA PHE A 109 3.29 10.01 9.55
C PHE A 109 3.28 10.22 11.07
N TYR A 110 3.69 9.22 11.86
CA TYR A 110 3.87 9.39 13.30
C TYR A 110 4.98 10.36 13.65
N ASP A 111 6.15 10.23 13.02
CA ASP A 111 7.31 11.08 13.31
C ASP A 111 6.99 12.57 13.18
N HIS A 112 6.15 12.94 12.20
CA HIS A 112 5.78 14.34 11.95
C HIS A 112 4.50 14.77 12.70
N ASN A 113 3.56 13.84 12.94
CA ASN A 113 2.19 14.18 13.37
C ASN A 113 1.75 13.50 14.67
N ALA A 114 2.67 12.95 15.47
CA ALA A 114 2.35 12.27 16.73
C ALA A 114 1.45 13.11 17.66
N HIS A 115 1.60 14.44 17.66
CA HIS A 115 0.79 15.35 18.46
C HIS A 115 -0.72 15.25 18.16
N LEU A 116 -1.12 14.95 16.92
CA LEU A 116 -2.53 14.76 16.52
C LEU A 116 -3.09 13.40 16.96
N LEU A 117 -2.21 12.43 17.25
CA LEU A 117 -2.56 11.05 17.56
C LEU A 117 -2.15 10.64 18.99
N ALA A 118 -1.68 11.56 19.82
CA ALA A 118 -1.13 11.26 21.14
C ALA A 118 -2.15 10.65 22.10
N LYS A 119 -3.43 11.05 22.00
CA LYS A 119 -4.50 10.59 22.90
C LYS A 119 -5.75 10.19 22.14
N TYR A 120 -6.35 9.10 22.58
CA TYR A 120 -7.64 8.66 22.06
C TYR A 120 -8.78 9.59 22.52
N ASN A 121 -9.61 10.01 21.57
CA ASN A 121 -10.88 10.71 21.76
C ASN A 121 -11.76 10.57 20.50
N SER A 122 -12.96 11.15 20.50
CA SER A 122 -13.90 11.06 19.38
C SER A 122 -13.38 11.59 18.05
N ARG A 123 -12.42 12.54 18.05
CA ARG A 123 -11.81 13.08 16.82
C ARG A 123 -10.72 12.17 16.26
N THR A 124 -10.03 11.42 17.11
CA THR A 124 -8.95 10.50 16.71
C THR A 124 -9.45 9.08 16.43
N ASP A 125 -10.65 8.73 16.89
CA ASP A 125 -11.24 7.38 16.85
C ASP A 125 -11.05 6.66 15.50
N LYS A 126 -11.53 7.26 14.41
CA LYS A 126 -11.44 6.67 13.06
C LYS A 126 -10.00 6.52 12.58
N ALA A 127 -9.15 7.50 12.88
CA ALA A 127 -7.74 7.44 12.52
C ALA A 127 -7.02 6.33 13.29
N ALA A 128 -7.32 6.20 14.58
CA ALA A 128 -6.80 5.16 15.46
C ALA A 128 -7.20 3.75 14.99
N ASP A 129 -8.48 3.53 14.65
CA ASP A 129 -8.96 2.27 14.07
C ASP A 129 -8.26 1.95 12.74
N TYR A 130 -8.16 2.94 11.85
CA TYR A 130 -7.47 2.79 10.58
C TYR A 130 -6.00 2.39 10.75
N ILE A 131 -5.25 3.08 11.61
CA ILE A 131 -3.84 2.79 11.87
C ILE A 131 -3.66 1.38 12.45
N ALA A 132 -4.48 0.98 13.41
CA ALA A 132 -4.42 -0.35 14.01
C ALA A 132 -4.67 -1.45 12.95
N LYS A 133 -5.68 -1.27 12.09
CA LYS A 133 -5.98 -2.20 10.99
C LYS A 133 -4.86 -2.26 9.94
N ARG A 134 -4.22 -1.13 9.62
CA ARG A 134 -3.09 -1.09 8.69
C ARG A 134 -1.84 -1.75 9.29
N THR A 135 -1.64 -1.58 10.60
CA THR A 135 -0.59 -2.28 11.35
C THR A 135 -0.83 -3.80 11.31
N ASP A 136 -2.02 -4.27 11.65
CA ASP A 136 -2.38 -5.70 11.55
C ASP A 136 -2.14 -6.25 10.13
N GLN A 137 -2.56 -5.49 9.11
CA GLN A 137 -2.36 -5.87 7.73
C GLN A 137 -0.87 -5.99 7.34
N VAL A 138 -0.02 -5.04 7.75
CA VAL A 138 1.40 -5.07 7.37
C VAL A 138 2.13 -6.21 8.09
N LEU A 139 1.86 -6.45 9.37
CA LEU A 139 2.44 -7.58 10.12
C LEU A 139 2.08 -8.92 9.47
N LYS A 140 0.82 -9.11 9.06
CA LYS A 140 0.38 -10.31 8.33
C LYS A 140 1.04 -10.47 6.95
N LYS A 141 1.52 -9.38 6.35
CA LYS A 141 2.25 -9.43 5.08
C LYS A 141 3.72 -9.74 5.30
N VAL A 142 4.36 -9.11 6.29
CA VAL A 142 5.74 -9.44 6.71
C VAL A 142 5.85 -10.93 7.01
N ALA A 143 4.92 -11.49 7.79
CA ALA A 143 4.88 -12.92 8.13
C ALA A 143 4.75 -13.87 6.92
N LYS A 144 4.38 -13.36 5.73
CA LYS A 144 4.28 -14.13 4.48
C LYS A 144 5.47 -13.92 3.55
N LEU A 145 6.36 -12.97 3.86
CA LEU A 145 7.64 -12.82 3.18
C LEU A 145 8.61 -13.90 3.67
N ASP A 146 9.69 -14.05 2.92
CA ASP A 146 10.81 -14.89 3.32
C ASP A 146 11.31 -14.51 4.73
N PRO A 147 11.57 -15.48 5.63
CA PRO A 147 12.08 -15.22 6.98
C PRO A 147 13.31 -14.31 7.05
N ASP A 148 14.17 -14.33 6.03
CA ASP A 148 15.37 -13.47 6.00
C ASP A 148 15.00 -11.98 6.09
N TYR A 149 13.86 -11.58 5.51
CA TYR A 149 13.37 -10.20 5.56
C TYR A 149 12.77 -9.81 6.92
N HIS A 150 12.48 -10.76 7.81
CA HIS A 150 11.84 -10.44 9.10
C HIS A 150 12.79 -9.65 10.00
N ILE A 151 14.10 -9.92 9.91
CA ILE A 151 15.15 -9.18 10.61
C ILE A 151 15.22 -7.74 10.07
N GLU A 152 15.18 -7.57 8.75
CA GLU A 152 15.29 -6.26 8.09
C GLU A 152 14.16 -5.30 8.52
N PHE A 153 12.95 -5.82 8.73
CA PHE A 153 11.80 -5.01 9.15
C PHE A 153 11.64 -4.89 10.67
N ALA A 154 12.45 -5.57 11.48
CA ALA A 154 12.22 -5.66 12.92
C ALA A 154 12.20 -4.29 13.61
N ASP A 155 13.19 -3.44 13.32
CA ASP A 155 13.32 -2.11 13.92
C ASP A 155 12.14 -1.20 13.56
N ASP A 156 11.74 -1.20 12.28
CA ASP A 156 10.60 -0.41 11.81
C ASP A 156 9.28 -0.89 12.42
N ILE A 157 9.11 -2.21 12.56
CA ILE A 157 7.95 -2.80 13.20
C ILE A 157 7.92 -2.45 14.68
N HIS A 158 9.03 -2.58 15.41
CA HIS A 158 9.11 -2.22 16.83
C HIS A 158 8.79 -0.75 17.05
N LYS A 159 9.34 0.14 16.20
CA LYS A 159 8.99 1.56 16.20
C LYS A 159 7.49 1.76 16.01
N LEU A 160 6.88 1.13 15.01
CA LEU A 160 5.45 1.24 14.77
C LEU A 160 4.62 0.70 15.94
N LEU A 161 5.00 -0.45 16.50
CA LEU A 161 4.32 -1.04 17.66
C LEU A 161 4.40 -0.14 18.90
N SER A 162 5.51 0.57 19.09
CA SER A 162 5.65 1.57 20.17
C SER A 162 4.64 2.70 20.01
N TRP A 163 4.36 3.17 18.79
CA TRP A 163 3.30 4.15 18.58
C TRP A 163 1.92 3.56 18.81
N VAL A 164 1.66 2.38 18.23
CA VAL A 164 0.35 1.76 18.20
C VAL A 164 -0.13 1.34 19.59
N HIS A 165 0.77 0.91 20.49
CA HIS A 165 0.41 0.49 21.86
C HIS A 165 0.39 1.63 22.88
N TYR A 166 1.04 2.77 22.61
CA TYR A 166 1.19 3.86 23.57
C TYR A 166 0.56 5.20 23.15
N ALA A 167 -0.07 5.27 21.96
CA ALA A 167 -0.81 6.44 21.48
C ALA A 167 -2.32 6.14 21.29
N ALA A 168 -3.02 6.95 20.50
CA ALA A 168 -4.46 6.80 20.25
C ALA A 168 -4.93 5.40 19.79
N PRO A 169 -4.17 4.61 18.99
CA PRO A 169 -4.61 3.28 18.56
C PRO A 169 -4.58 2.18 19.64
N ALA A 170 -4.06 2.44 20.84
CA ALA A 170 -3.78 1.39 21.84
C ALA A 170 -4.98 0.50 22.17
N HIS A 171 -6.18 1.06 22.22
CA HIS A 171 -7.41 0.29 22.44
C HIS A 171 -7.70 -0.69 21.28
N TYR A 172 -7.60 -0.23 20.02
CA TYR A 172 -7.81 -1.07 18.84
C TYR A 172 -6.69 -2.10 18.66
N ALA A 173 -5.45 -1.75 19.00
CA ALA A 173 -4.33 -2.68 19.01
C ALA A 173 -4.61 -3.90 19.91
N ARG A 174 -5.15 -3.67 21.10
CA ARG A 174 -5.59 -4.74 22.01
C ARG A 174 -6.76 -5.55 21.43
N GLN A 175 -7.75 -4.90 20.83
CA GLN A 175 -8.89 -5.60 20.23
C GLN A 175 -8.49 -6.51 19.07
N LEU A 176 -7.52 -6.08 18.24
CA LEU A 176 -7.00 -6.86 17.12
C LEU A 176 -5.97 -7.91 17.54
N GLY A 177 -5.53 -7.91 18.81
CA GLY A 177 -4.50 -8.81 19.30
C GLY A 177 -3.12 -8.55 18.70
N LEU A 178 -2.80 -7.27 18.41
CA LEU A 178 -1.48 -6.91 17.89
C LEU A 178 -0.39 -7.26 18.90
N PRO A 179 0.73 -7.87 18.47
CA PRO A 179 1.84 -8.18 19.35
C PRO A 179 2.45 -6.89 19.88
N LYS A 180 3.05 -6.93 21.08
CA LYS A 180 3.79 -5.79 21.64
C LYS A 180 5.20 -5.66 21.06
N GLU A 181 5.77 -6.80 20.67
CA GLU A 181 7.11 -6.92 20.12
C GLU A 181 7.05 -7.86 18.92
N TRP A 182 7.87 -7.59 17.91
CA TRP A 182 8.05 -8.47 16.77
C TRP A 182 9.14 -9.49 17.10
N LEU A 183 8.76 -10.77 17.14
CA LEU A 183 9.70 -11.87 17.34
C LEU A 183 10.15 -12.36 15.98
N VAL A 184 11.47 -12.37 15.77
CA VAL A 184 12.11 -12.91 14.58
C VAL A 184 12.67 -14.29 14.90
#